data_AF-A0A432PC07-F1
#
_entry.id   AF-A0A432PC07-F1
#
_cell.length_a   1.000
_cell.length_b   1.000
_cell.length_c   1.000
_cell.angle_alpha   90.00
_cell.angle_beta   90.00
_cell.angle_gamma   90.00
#
_symmetry.space_group_name_H-M   'P 1'
#
loop_
_entity.id
_entity.type
_entity.pdbx_description
1 polymer ?
#
loop_
_entity_poly.entity_id
_entity_poly.type
_entity_poly.pdbx_seq_one_letter_code
_entity_poly.pdbx_strand_id
1 'polypeptide(L)'
;MLMIVFIFGLSIAVSQLICTRLPTGFLYSLLAWLCTVVAAFAATVMAFAALYFADPVAITPSDLVASSAINFTEALLLSPFVVWFLRRKARKQAAAPEA
;
A
#
# COMPACT_ATOMS: atom_id res chain seq x y z
N MET A 1 -9.82 6.67 -10.50
CA MET A 1 -10.18 5.47 -9.71
C MET A 1 -9.23 4.28 -9.91
N LEU A 2 -8.79 3.92 -11.11
CA LEU A 2 -7.90 2.75 -11.28
C LEU A 2 -6.54 2.88 -10.58
N MET A 3 -5.95 4.09 -10.56
CA MET A 3 -4.66 4.35 -9.94
C MET A 3 -4.67 4.09 -8.42
N ILE A 4 -5.67 4.59 -7.71
CA ILE A 4 -5.79 4.38 -6.27
C ILE A 4 -6.02 2.91 -5.92
N VAL A 5 -6.84 2.21 -6.70
CA VAL A 5 -7.10 0.78 -6.51
C VAL A 5 -5.81 -0.03 -6.70
N PHE A 6 -4.99 0.32 -7.69
CA PHE A 6 -3.69 -0.32 -7.91
C PHE A 6 -2.72 -0.07 -6.74
N ILE A 7 -2.60 1.19 -6.30
CA ILE A 7 -1.71 1.58 -5.19
C ILE A 7 -2.13 0.85 -3.90
N PHE A 8 -3.41 0.93 -3.52
CA PHE A 8 -3.89 0.24 -2.33
C PHE A 8 -3.81 -1.28 -2.44
N GLY A 9 -4.18 -1.85 -3.59
CA GLY A 9 -4.14 -3.29 -3.81
C GLY A 9 -2.74 -3.86 -3.64
N LEU A 10 -1.74 -3.24 -4.27
CA LEU A 10 -0.34 -3.65 -4.15
C LEU A 10 0.16 -3.46 -2.70
N SER A 11 -0.10 -2.31 -2.10
CA SER A 11 0.30 -2.02 -0.72
C SER A 11 -0.30 -3.02 0.28
N ILE A 12 -1.60 -3.35 0.16
CA ILE A 12 -2.27 -4.33 1.04
C ILE A 12 -1.67 -5.73 0.85
N ALA A 13 -1.43 -6.16 -0.40
CA ALA A 13 -0.86 -7.47 -0.69
C ALA A 13 0.53 -7.63 -0.06
N VAL A 14 1.41 -6.62 -0.24
CA VAL A 14 2.75 -6.61 0.36
C VAL A 14 2.65 -6.55 1.89
N SER A 15 1.78 -5.70 2.43
CA SER A 15 1.56 -5.59 3.88
C SER A 15 1.09 -6.89 4.49
N GLN A 16 0.20 -7.61 3.81
CA GLN A 16 -0.33 -8.89 4.26
C GLN A 16 0.75 -9.96 4.27
N LEU A 17 1.59 -10.02 3.23
CA LEU A 17 2.74 -10.93 3.18
C LEU A 17 3.71 -10.66 4.34
N ILE A 18 3.99 -9.39 4.63
CA ILE A 18 4.92 -9.01 5.69
C ILE A 18 4.31 -9.27 7.08
N CYS A 19 3.04 -8.92 7.29
CA CYS A 19 2.37 -9.08 8.59
C CYS A 19 2.12 -10.54 8.96
N THR A 20 2.03 -11.46 7.98
CA THR A 20 1.90 -12.90 8.24
C THR A 20 3.25 -13.57 8.56
N ARG A 21 4.36 -13.01 8.06
CA ARG A 21 5.71 -13.57 8.25
C ARG A 21 6.44 -13.00 9.47
N LEU A 22 6.09 -11.80 9.92
CA LEU A 22 6.79 -11.13 11.03
C LEU A 22 6.12 -11.32 12.39
N PRO A 23 6.91 -11.35 13.49
CA PRO A 23 6.37 -11.39 14.85
C PRO A 23 5.51 -10.17 15.21
N THR A 24 4.68 -10.31 16.24
CA THR A 24 3.67 -9.32 16.65
C THR A 24 4.21 -8.14 17.48
N GLY A 25 5.53 -7.91 17.53
CA GLY A 25 6.17 -6.83 18.29
C GLY A 25 6.03 -5.42 17.67
N PHE A 26 6.29 -4.39 18.47
CA PHE A 26 6.23 -2.99 18.04
C PHE A 26 7.21 -2.67 16.90
N LEU A 27 8.48 -3.06 17.04
CA LEU A 27 9.51 -2.86 16.00
C LEU A 27 9.13 -3.50 14.66
N TYR A 28 8.56 -4.71 14.70
CA TYR A 28 8.09 -5.39 13.50
C TYR A 28 6.84 -4.74 12.89
N SER A 29 6.02 -4.09 13.71
CA SER A 29 4.85 -3.32 13.23
C SER A 29 5.31 -2.03 12.54
N LEU A 30 6.31 -1.36 13.10
CA LEU A 30 6.95 -0.22 12.48
C LEU A 30 7.63 -0.59 11.16
N LEU A 31 8.36 -1.72 11.13
CA LEU A 31 8.96 -2.23 9.90
C LEU A 31 7.92 -2.58 8.85
N ALA A 32 6.85 -3.29 9.24
CA ALA A 32 5.75 -3.60 8.32
C ALA A 32 5.11 -2.35 7.73
N TRP A 33 4.94 -1.31 8.56
CA TRP A 33 4.43 -0.01 8.10
C TRP A 33 5.40 0.69 7.14
N LEU A 34 6.69 0.77 7.45
CA LEU A 34 7.68 1.34 6.53
C LEU A 34 7.69 0.61 5.18
N CYS A 35 7.63 -0.72 5.19
CA CYS A 35 7.54 -1.50 3.95
C CYS A 35 6.24 -1.23 3.19
N THR A 36 5.12 -1.00 3.89
CA THR A 36 3.83 -0.62 3.28
C THR A 36 3.95 0.73 2.56
N VAL A 37 4.61 1.69 3.19
CA VAL A 37 4.85 3.03 2.61
C VAL A 37 5.76 2.94 1.39
N VAL A 38 6.84 2.16 1.47
CA VAL A 38 7.74 1.93 0.32
C VAL A 38 6.99 1.25 -0.83
N ALA A 39 6.14 0.26 -0.53
CA ALA A 39 5.31 -0.39 -1.55
C ALA A 39 4.30 0.57 -2.18
N ALA A 40 3.67 1.45 -1.38
CA ALA A 40 2.77 2.48 -1.88
C ALA A 40 3.50 3.47 -2.80
N PHE A 41 4.72 3.87 -2.44
CA PHE A 41 5.55 4.75 -3.25
C PHE A 41 5.92 4.07 -4.58
N ALA A 42 6.41 2.83 -4.54
CA ALA A 42 6.72 2.06 -5.74
C ALA A 42 5.50 1.89 -6.65
N ALA A 43 4.32 1.59 -6.09
CA ALA A 43 3.08 1.48 -6.84
C ALA A 43 2.69 2.81 -7.51
N THR A 44 2.87 3.92 -6.80
CA THR A 44 2.61 5.27 -7.33
C THR A 44 3.52 5.58 -8.51
N VAL A 45 4.83 5.31 -8.39
CA VAL A 45 5.80 5.52 -9.47
C VAL A 45 5.48 4.64 -10.69
N MET A 46 5.14 3.36 -10.47
CA MET A 46 4.74 2.46 -11.56
C MET A 46 3.46 2.94 -12.25
N ALA A 47 2.47 3.40 -11.48
CA ALA A 47 1.22 3.89 -12.06
C ALA A 47 1.41 5.21 -12.82
N PHE A 48 2.26 6.11 -12.30
CA PHE A 48 2.68 7.32 -13.01
C PHE A 48 3.33 6.96 -14.35
N ALA A 49 4.32 6.06 -14.34
CA ALA A 49 5.00 5.63 -15.56
C ALA A 49 4.03 4.98 -16.56
N ALA A 50 3.17 4.08 -16.08
CA ALA A 50 2.16 3.44 -16.91
C ALA A 50 1.25 4.46 -17.60
N LEU A 51 0.78 5.47 -16.88
CA LEU A 51 -0.08 6.53 -17.44
C LEU A 51 0.68 7.49 -18.36
N TYR A 52 1.93 7.83 -18.01
CA TYR A 52 2.77 8.71 -18.82
C TYR A 52 3.13 8.09 -20.18
N PHE A 53 3.32 6.76 -20.23
CA PHE A 53 3.67 6.03 -21.45
C PHE A 53 2.48 5.37 -22.17
N ALA A 54 1.27 5.38 -21.59
CA ALA A 54 0.11 4.69 -22.18
C ALA A 54 -0.55 5.45 -23.35
N ASP A 55 -0.43 6.78 -23.44
CA ASP A 55 -0.88 7.55 -24.63
C ASP A 55 -0.36 9.00 -24.57
N PRO A 56 -0.04 9.68 -25.69
CA PRO A 56 0.65 10.98 -25.64
C PRO A 56 -0.22 12.22 -25.32
N VAL A 57 -1.55 12.16 -25.12
CA VAL A 57 -2.38 13.38 -25.36
C VAL A 57 -3.41 13.80 -24.28
N ALA A 58 -3.71 13.04 -23.22
CA ALA A 58 -4.87 13.42 -22.37
C ALA A 58 -4.57 14.18 -21.06
N ILE A 59 -3.37 14.07 -20.48
CA ILE A 59 -3.11 14.55 -19.11
C ILE A 59 -1.81 15.36 -19.10
N THR A 60 -1.88 16.60 -18.63
CA THR A 60 -0.66 17.42 -18.49
C THR A 60 0.25 16.78 -17.43
N PRO A 61 1.60 16.84 -17.58
CA PRO A 61 2.52 16.28 -16.60
C PRO A 61 2.28 16.81 -15.17
N SER A 62 1.88 18.08 -15.04
CA SER A 62 1.53 18.70 -13.76
C SER A 62 0.30 18.07 -13.11
N ASP A 63 -0.74 17.77 -13.88
CA ASP A 63 -1.95 17.14 -13.36
C ASP A 63 -1.69 15.69 -12.94
N LEU A 64 -0.84 14.99 -13.70
CA LEU A 64 -0.44 13.62 -13.37
C LEU A 64 0.40 13.57 -12.09
N VAL A 65 1.32 14.53 -11.90
CA VAL A 65 2.11 14.65 -10.66
C VAL A 65 1.21 14.98 -9.47
N ALA A 66 0.30 15.96 -9.61
CA ALA A 66 -0.62 16.35 -8.55
C ALA A 66 -1.54 15.18 -8.15
N SER A 67 -2.10 14.48 -9.14
CA SER A 67 -2.90 13.28 -8.92
C SER A 67 -2.08 12.20 -8.21
N SER A 68 -0.86 11.91 -8.66
CA SER A 68 0.00 10.89 -8.05
C SER A 68 0.34 11.23 -6.59
N ALA A 69 0.62 12.50 -6.30
CA ALA A 69 0.89 12.98 -4.95
C ALA A 69 -0.33 12.79 -4.03
N ILE A 70 -1.54 13.19 -4.48
CA ILE A 70 -2.78 13.01 -3.71
C ILE A 70 -3.01 11.54 -3.37
N ASN A 71 -2.92 10.66 -4.36
CA ASN A 71 -3.15 9.23 -4.17
C ASN A 71 -2.09 8.60 -3.23
N PHE A 72 -0.83 9.03 -3.33
CA PHE A 72 0.21 8.59 -2.39
C PHE A 72 -0.04 9.10 -0.98
N THR A 73 -0.45 10.36 -0.81
CA THR A 73 -0.78 10.93 0.50
C THR A 73 -1.94 10.19 1.15
N GLU A 74 -3.00 9.88 0.40
CA GLU A 74 -4.11 9.06 0.89
C GLU A 74 -3.64 7.66 1.32
N ALA A 75 -2.81 7.01 0.51
CA ALA A 75 -2.22 5.71 0.86
C ALA A 75 -1.33 5.79 2.11
N LEU A 76 -0.54 6.85 2.26
CA LEU A 76 0.30 7.10 3.42
C LEU A 76 -0.55 7.26 4.69
N LEU A 77 -1.59 8.09 4.65
CA LEU A 77 -2.48 8.33 5.78
C LEU A 77 -3.25 7.06 6.20
N LEU A 78 -3.61 6.21 5.25
CA LEU A 78 -4.34 4.96 5.51
C LEU A 78 -3.43 3.77 5.85
N SER A 79 -2.15 3.81 5.47
CA SER A 79 -1.17 2.74 5.72
C SER A 79 -1.06 2.26 7.18
N PRO A 80 -1.06 3.10 8.24
CA PRO A 80 -1.00 2.60 9.61
C PRO A 80 -2.25 1.80 10.00
N PHE A 81 -3.43 2.21 9.51
CA PHE A 81 -4.69 1.50 9.77
C PHE A 81 -4.73 0.14 9.06
N VAL A 82 -4.21 0.07 7.84
CA VAL A 82 -4.07 -1.18 7.09
C VAL A 82 -3.18 -2.18 7.85
N VAL A 83 -2.01 -1.75 8.29
CA VAL A 83 -1.07 -2.59 9.05
C VAL A 83 -1.69 -3.04 10.38
N TRP A 84 -2.35 -2.14 11.10
CA TRP A 84 -3.05 -2.47 12.34
C TRP A 84 -4.15 -3.52 12.11
N PHE A 85 -4.98 -3.32 11.08
CA PHE A 85 -6.05 -4.24 10.72
C PHE A 85 -5.50 -5.63 10.34
N LEU A 86 -4.48 -5.69 9.50
CA LEU A 86 -3.86 -6.94 9.06
C LEU A 86 -3.20 -7.70 10.22
N ARG A 87 -2.52 -7.00 11.14
CA ARG A 87 -1.96 -7.62 12.35
C ARG A 87 -3.05 -8.14 13.28
N ARG A 88 -4.15 -7.39 13.45
CA ARG A 88 -5.31 -7.85 14.22
C ARG A 88 -5.93 -9.10 13.60
N LYS A 89 -6.03 -9.17 12.27
CA LYS A 89 -6.51 -10.34 11.52
C LYS A 89 -5.57 -11.54 11.70
N ALA A 90 -4.26 -11.36 11.55
CA ALA A 90 -3.27 -12.42 11.73
C ALA A 90 -3.29 -13.02 13.15
N ARG A 91 -3.42 -12.18 14.18
CA ARG A 91 -3.58 -12.65 15.57
C ARG A 91 -4.84 -13.48 15.77
N LYS A 92 -5.97 -13.08 15.17
CA LYS A 92 -7.23 -13.86 15.23
C LYS A 92 -7.10 -15.20 14.51
N GLN A 93 -6.39 -15.24 13.39
CA GLN A 93 -6.15 -16.48 12.64
C GLN A 93 -5.24 -17.45 13.40
N ALA A 94 -4.18 -16.94 14.05
CA ALA A 94 -3.31 -17.76 14.90
C ALA A 94 -3.98 -18.26 16.18
N ALA A 95 -5.04 -17.60 16.63
CA ALA A 95 -5.80 -17.97 17.83
C ALA A 95 -7.02 -18.86 17.55
N ALA A 96 -7.38 -19.09 16.29
CA ALA A 96 -8.39 -20.08 15.93
C ALA A 96 -7.71 -21.46 15.98
N PRO A 97 -8.01 -22.31 16.97
CA PRO A 97 -7.55 -23.69 16.96
C PRO A 97 -8.20 -24.36 15.76
N GLU A 98 -7.44 -25.21 15.08
CA GLU A 98 -7.92 -26.10 14.03
C GLU A 98 -9.23 -26.78 14.49
N ALA A 99 -10.27 -26.65 13.67
CA ALA A 99 -11.53 -27.37 13.82
C ALA A 99 -11.47 -28.68 13.02
#